data_AF-A0A2N2Z6J1-F1
#
_entry.id   AF-A0A2N2Z6J1-F1
#
_cell.length_a   1.000
_cell.length_b   1.000
_cell.length_c   1.000
_cell.angle_alpha   90.00
_cell.angle_beta   90.00
_cell.angle_gamma   90.00
#
_symmetry.space_group_name_H-M   'P 1'
#
loop_
_entity.id
_entity.type
_entity.pdbx_description
1 polymer ?
#
loop_
_entity_poly.entity_id
_entity_poly.type
_entity_poly.pdbx_seq_one_letter_code
_entity_poly.pdbx_strand_id
1 'polypeptide(L)'
;MSHKKDNNRYSFVRDGGRSGNGSSESEHHKPKAKYSLIKGVKYKHFTPQLDERSERLDKFLTHPVWGLLSFIFIIWFIFFATFRLGAYPQAGIEWLMDQAAIYVNNTMSQGWLNDFISQGVIMGVGSVLAFLPNILILFFFLSLLQETEYLPRAATIMDRYMHKIGLHGSSFIPLLMGFGCNVPAIMATRTIERKSDRILTMLMIPYIPCSARIPTFLLFSGIFFPENQVMVLSLLYFGGILTGIAMAILFKKIFFNFGIKDYSIPLPAYKNPSLKTSVKNMWDTASEYLKKIGTVVLLAVIIVWALDYFPLRDRENPQQERVSYLEHFGKAMEPAMKPLGFDWKMSVSLVTGITAKEFIISTLGVVYQAEETSPGAAVNTSLMARIREEEVFNKANALSFMIFALLYMPCVATAFTIRKETGTWKWAIISIFSTVAVAWIAAFFAYRIGLMLLI
;
A
#
# COMPACT_ATOMS: atom_id res chain seq x y z
N MET A 1 -5.23 51.08 12.82
CA MET A 1 -6.32 50.98 13.82
C MET A 1 -7.64 51.09 13.05
N SER A 2 -8.54 50.10 13.20
CA SER A 2 -9.89 50.00 12.61
C SER A 2 -9.97 49.69 11.10
N HIS A 3 -10.05 48.42 10.66
CA HIS A 3 -11.22 47.52 10.63
C HIS A 3 -12.53 48.16 10.13
N LYS A 4 -12.93 47.83 8.89
CA LYS A 4 -14.33 47.80 8.49
C LYS A 4 -14.63 46.46 7.82
N LYS A 5 -15.55 45.72 8.44
CA LYS A 5 -16.01 44.38 8.11
C LYS A 5 -16.94 44.45 6.89
N ASP A 6 -16.61 43.75 5.82
CA ASP A 6 -17.58 43.37 4.80
C ASP A 6 -18.29 42.08 5.22
N ASN A 7 -19.50 42.25 5.72
CA ASN A 7 -20.41 41.18 6.13
C ASN A 7 -21.40 40.96 4.99
N ASN A 8 -21.05 40.13 4.01
CA ASN A 8 -21.95 39.82 2.90
C ASN A 8 -22.98 38.76 3.36
N ARG A 9 -24.06 39.26 3.96
CA ARG A 9 -25.19 38.48 4.45
C ARG A 9 -26.19 38.34 3.29
N TYR A 10 -26.35 37.12 2.79
CA TYR A 10 -27.36 36.77 1.80
C TYR A 10 -28.75 37.19 2.29
N SER A 11 -29.39 38.12 1.56
CA SER A 11 -30.80 38.47 1.74
C SER A 11 -31.49 38.43 0.37
N PHE A 12 -32.36 37.44 0.20
CA PHE A 12 -33.31 37.38 -0.91
C PHE A 12 -34.40 38.43 -0.65
N VAL A 13 -34.38 39.53 -1.41
CA VAL A 13 -35.52 40.45 -1.49
C VAL A 13 -36.50 39.90 -2.52
N ARG A 14 -37.69 39.51 -2.05
CA ARG A 14 -38.86 39.19 -2.86
C ARG A 14 -39.77 40.41 -2.85
N ASP A 15 -39.83 41.12 -3.96
CA ASP A 15 -40.94 42.03 -4.25
C ASP A 15 -42.15 41.23 -4.73
N GLY A 16 -43.32 41.58 -4.23
CA GLY A 16 -44.60 41.04 -4.70
C GLY A 16 -45.64 40.99 -3.60
N GLY A 17 -46.28 42.12 -3.32
CA GLY A 17 -47.42 42.19 -2.43
C GLY A 17 -48.63 41.40 -2.96
N ARG A 18 -49.31 40.69 -2.06
CA ARG A 18 -50.77 40.69 -1.98
C ARG A 18 -51.23 40.08 -0.66
N SER A 19 -52.03 40.87 0.04
CA SER A 19 -52.75 40.58 1.28
C SER A 19 -53.71 39.40 1.12
N GLY A 20 -53.89 38.63 2.20
CA GLY A 20 -55.20 38.05 2.52
C GLY A 20 -55.26 36.56 2.84
N ASN A 21 -54.98 36.22 4.11
CA ASN A 21 -55.64 35.24 4.98
C ASN A 21 -55.77 33.75 4.62
N GLY A 22 -55.20 32.91 5.51
CA GLY A 22 -56.00 31.93 6.29
C GLY A 22 -55.82 30.46 5.97
N SER A 23 -54.97 29.78 6.76
CA SER A 23 -55.08 28.41 7.37
C SER A 23 -56.02 27.36 6.73
N SER A 24 -55.74 26.06 6.60
CA SER A 24 -54.70 25.15 7.14
C SER A 24 -54.87 23.76 6.47
N GLU A 25 -53.79 22.96 6.43
CA GLU A 25 -53.71 21.49 6.31
C GLU A 25 -54.39 20.78 5.11
N SER A 26 -53.64 20.40 4.07
CA SER A 26 -52.78 19.19 3.94
C SER A 26 -53.53 17.93 3.51
N GLU A 27 -53.55 17.66 2.19
CA GLU A 27 -53.46 16.28 1.68
C GLU A 27 -52.97 16.22 0.22
N HIS A 28 -51.98 15.36 0.01
CA HIS A 28 -51.56 14.66 -1.20
C HIS A 28 -51.82 15.26 -2.61
N HIS A 29 -50.78 15.82 -3.23
CA HIS A 29 -50.52 15.58 -4.66
C HIS A 29 -49.04 15.77 -5.05
N LYS A 30 -48.44 14.73 -5.65
CA LYS A 30 -47.13 14.82 -6.32
C LYS A 30 -47.19 15.91 -7.39
N PRO A 31 -46.35 16.96 -7.36
CA PRO A 31 -46.28 17.87 -8.50
C PRO A 31 -45.47 17.19 -9.60
N LYS A 32 -46.15 16.79 -10.67
CA LYS A 32 -45.54 16.63 -11.98
C LYS A 32 -44.85 17.94 -12.32
N ALA A 33 -43.52 17.98 -12.19
CA ALA A 33 -42.72 19.10 -12.67
C ALA A 33 -42.87 19.16 -14.19
N LYS A 34 -43.80 20.02 -14.62
CA LYS A 34 -44.04 20.38 -16.00
C LYS A 34 -42.78 21.13 -16.44
N TYR A 35 -41.87 20.44 -17.12
CA TYR A 35 -40.77 21.07 -17.84
C TYR A 35 -41.36 21.88 -18.99
N SER A 36 -41.89 23.08 -18.69
CA SER A 36 -42.00 24.14 -19.68
C SER A 36 -40.57 24.61 -19.93
N LEU A 37 -39.94 24.00 -20.94
CA LEU A 37 -38.70 24.47 -21.54
C LEU A 37 -38.87 25.95 -21.89
N ILE A 38 -38.36 26.83 -21.03
CA ILE A 38 -38.10 28.22 -21.38
C ILE A 38 -36.98 28.19 -22.42
N LYS A 39 -37.36 28.05 -23.69
CA LYS A 39 -36.51 28.32 -24.84
C LYS A 39 -36.05 29.77 -24.73
N GLY A 40 -34.81 30.00 -24.33
CA GLY A 40 -34.21 31.34 -24.40
C GLY A 40 -33.17 31.67 -23.35
N VAL A 41 -33.10 30.94 -22.23
CA VAL A 41 -32.02 31.17 -21.26
C VAL A 41 -30.79 30.42 -21.76
N LYS A 42 -29.93 31.10 -22.51
CA LYS A 42 -28.54 30.68 -22.69
C LYS A 42 -27.96 30.53 -21.29
N TYR A 43 -27.84 29.29 -20.82
CA TYR A 43 -26.94 28.98 -19.72
C TYR A 43 -25.56 29.41 -20.21
N LYS A 44 -25.15 30.62 -19.85
CA LYS A 44 -23.77 31.07 -19.99
C LYS A 44 -23.01 30.06 -19.14
N HIS A 45 -22.45 29.04 -19.78
CA HIS A 45 -21.52 28.14 -19.12
C HIS A 45 -20.46 29.08 -18.60
N PHE A 46 -20.47 29.30 -17.28
CA PHE A 46 -19.43 30.04 -16.60
C PHE A 46 -18.21 29.16 -16.74
N THR A 47 -17.48 29.31 -17.86
CA THR A 47 -16.12 28.85 -17.97
C THR A 47 -15.38 29.63 -16.90
N PRO A 48 -14.87 28.99 -15.84
CA PRO A 48 -14.09 29.70 -14.85
C PRO A 48 -12.98 30.44 -15.59
N GLN A 49 -12.90 31.76 -15.44
CA GLN A 49 -11.76 32.53 -15.96
C GLN A 49 -10.53 31.99 -15.23
N LEU A 50 -9.69 31.25 -15.96
CA LEU A 50 -8.40 30.80 -15.46
C LEU A 50 -7.54 32.03 -15.22
N ASP A 51 -6.93 32.10 -14.05
CA ASP A 51 -5.97 33.15 -13.71
C ASP A 51 -4.82 33.12 -14.73
N GLU A 52 -4.26 34.27 -15.13
CA GLU A 52 -3.25 34.35 -16.21
C GLU A 52 -1.99 33.51 -15.90
N ARG A 53 -1.68 33.33 -14.61
CA ARG A 53 -0.64 32.42 -14.11
C ARG A 53 -1.01 30.95 -14.29
N SER A 54 -2.26 30.59 -14.04
CA SER A 54 -2.77 29.23 -14.22
C SER A 54 -2.75 28.84 -15.70
N GLU A 55 -3.08 29.77 -16.60
CA GLU A 55 -3.12 29.55 -18.04
C GLU A 55 -1.72 29.32 -18.64
N ARG A 56 -0.70 30.05 -18.16
CA ARG A 56 0.71 29.82 -18.52
C ARG A 56 1.25 28.50 -17.99
N LEU A 57 0.94 28.17 -16.74
CA LEU A 57 1.35 26.90 -16.12
C LEU A 57 0.66 25.71 -16.79
N ASP A 58 -0.62 25.82 -17.14
CA ASP A 58 -1.34 24.79 -17.86
C ASP A 58 -0.72 24.51 -19.22
N LYS A 59 -0.35 25.54 -20.00
CA LYS A 59 0.27 25.34 -21.31
C LYS A 59 1.55 24.49 -21.25
N PHE A 60 2.29 24.54 -20.15
CA PHE A 60 3.48 23.73 -19.93
C PHE A 60 3.15 22.36 -19.33
N LEU A 61 2.28 22.33 -18.32
CA LEU A 61 1.96 21.13 -17.54
C LEU A 61 0.96 20.20 -18.22
N THR A 62 0.15 20.67 -19.16
CA THR A 62 -0.79 19.84 -19.95
C THR A 62 -0.24 19.46 -21.32
N HIS A 63 0.98 19.87 -21.66
CA HIS A 63 1.62 19.44 -22.90
C HIS A 63 1.90 17.93 -22.82
N PRO A 64 1.63 17.12 -23.87
CA PRO A 64 1.71 15.66 -23.79
C PRO A 64 3.09 15.11 -23.36
N VAL A 65 4.18 15.80 -23.71
CA VAL A 65 5.56 15.42 -23.34
C VAL A 65 6.04 16.11 -22.05
N TRP A 66 5.99 17.45 -21.98
CA TRP A 66 6.43 18.21 -20.80
C TRP A 66 5.55 18.00 -19.56
N GLY A 67 4.25 17.76 -19.75
CA GLY A 67 3.33 17.35 -18.71
C GLY A 67 3.68 15.98 -18.13
N LEU A 68 3.96 15.00 -18.99
CA LEU A 68 4.41 13.67 -18.54
C LEU A 68 5.78 13.75 -17.82
N LEU A 69 6.72 14.53 -18.35
CA LEU A 69 8.05 14.69 -17.76
C LEU A 69 8.00 15.39 -16.40
N SER A 70 7.25 16.49 -16.30
CA SER A 70 7.05 17.20 -15.03
C SER A 70 6.32 16.32 -14.00
N PHE A 71 5.34 15.54 -14.45
CA PHE A 71 4.64 14.58 -13.61
C PHE A 71 5.61 13.52 -13.05
N ILE A 72 6.39 12.86 -13.92
CA ILE A 72 7.38 11.86 -13.50
C ILE A 72 8.39 12.48 -12.53
N PHE A 73 8.84 13.71 -12.80
CA PHE A 73 9.79 14.42 -11.95
C PHE A 73 9.21 14.73 -10.57
N ILE A 74 7.98 15.25 -10.48
CA ILE A 74 7.31 15.54 -9.20
C ILE A 74 7.18 14.26 -8.37
N ILE A 75 6.77 13.17 -9.00
CA ILE A 75 6.59 11.89 -8.32
C ILE A 75 7.93 11.30 -7.86
N TRP A 76 8.94 11.32 -8.74
CA TRP A 76 10.30 10.92 -8.38
C TRP A 76 10.82 11.74 -7.20
N PHE A 77 10.60 13.05 -7.20
CA PHE A 77 10.98 13.94 -6.10
C PHE A 77 10.26 13.59 -4.80
N ILE A 78 8.96 13.31 -4.84
CA ILE A 78 8.19 12.90 -3.66
C ILE A 78 8.76 11.59 -3.08
N PHE A 79 9.02 10.59 -3.92
CA PHE A 79 9.60 9.32 -3.46
C PHE A 79 11.02 9.50 -2.90
N PHE A 80 11.86 10.23 -3.62
CA PHE A 80 13.23 10.53 -3.18
C PHE A 80 13.23 11.25 -1.83
N ALA A 81 12.43 12.31 -1.69
CA ALA A 81 12.30 13.05 -0.45
C ALA A 81 11.74 12.18 0.67
N THR A 82 10.71 11.37 0.39
CA THR A 82 10.10 10.47 1.38
C THR A 82 11.10 9.48 1.96
N PHE A 83 11.81 8.72 1.13
CA PHE A 83 12.76 7.73 1.61
C PHE A 83 14.03 8.36 2.19
N ARG A 84 14.54 9.43 1.58
CA ARG A 84 15.76 10.08 2.07
C ARG A 84 15.52 10.77 3.41
N LEU A 85 14.43 11.51 3.55
CA LEU A 85 14.11 12.22 4.78
C LEU A 85 13.58 11.27 5.85
N GLY A 86 12.84 10.24 5.47
CA GLY A 86 12.26 9.27 6.41
C GLY A 86 13.24 8.22 6.95
N ALA A 87 14.36 7.95 6.25
CA ALA A 87 15.41 7.07 6.75
C ALA A 87 16.04 7.54 8.08
N TYR A 88 16.20 8.85 8.26
CA TYR A 88 16.77 9.42 9.50
C TYR A 88 15.89 9.15 10.74
N PRO A 89 14.59 9.53 10.78
CA PRO A 89 13.73 9.22 11.91
C PRO A 89 13.44 7.72 12.05
N GLN A 90 13.42 6.96 10.95
CA GLN A 90 13.29 5.50 11.01
C GLN A 90 14.43 4.88 11.83
N ALA A 91 15.69 5.20 11.50
CA ALA A 91 16.86 4.69 12.22
C ALA A 91 16.89 5.13 13.69
N GLY A 92 16.39 6.34 13.99
CA GLY A 92 16.28 6.82 15.36
C GLY A 92 15.27 6.03 16.21
N ILE A 93 14.15 5.61 15.62
CA ILE A 93 13.15 4.78 16.30
C ILE A 93 13.67 3.34 16.49
N GLU A 94 14.31 2.77 15.47
CA GLU A 94 14.94 1.44 15.55
C GLU A 94 15.98 1.41 16.67
N TRP A 95 16.89 2.39 16.71
CA TRP A 95 17.88 2.51 17.77
C TRP A 95 17.26 2.63 19.17
N LEU A 96 16.21 3.45 19.32
CA LEU A 96 15.54 3.62 20.61
C LEU A 96 14.89 2.31 21.10
N MET A 97 14.32 1.54 20.18
CA MET A 97 13.66 0.27 20.48
C MET A 97 14.67 -0.82 20.81
N ASP A 98 15.81 -0.86 20.11
CA ASP A 98 16.92 -1.75 20.44
C ASP A 98 17.46 -1.46 21.85
N GLN A 99 17.66 -0.19 22.21
CA GLN A 99 18.10 0.18 23.57
C GLN A 99 17.06 -0.22 24.63
N ALA A 100 15.77 -0.04 24.33
CA ALA A 100 14.70 -0.46 25.24
C ALA A 100 14.68 -1.99 25.42
N ALA A 101 14.88 -2.76 24.35
CA ALA A 101 14.95 -4.22 24.41
C ALA A 101 16.17 -4.70 25.22
N ILE A 102 17.33 -4.09 25.03
CA ILE A 102 18.55 -4.38 25.80
C ILE A 102 18.35 -4.06 27.29
N TYR A 103 17.71 -2.93 27.60
CA TYR A 103 17.42 -2.54 28.97
C TYR A 103 16.53 -3.57 29.69
N VAL A 104 15.49 -4.07 29.00
CA VAL A 104 14.63 -5.14 29.54
C VAL A 104 15.41 -6.43 29.73
N ASN A 105 16.23 -6.82 28.75
CA ASN A 105 17.06 -8.02 28.81
C ASN A 105 18.03 -7.99 30.01
N ASN A 106 18.58 -6.81 30.35
CA ASN A 106 19.54 -6.65 31.44
C ASN A 106 18.88 -6.53 32.83
N THR A 107 17.61 -6.12 32.90
CA THR A 107 16.91 -5.85 34.18
C THR A 107 16.11 -7.06 34.66
N MET A 108 15.57 -7.86 33.74
CA MET A 108 14.72 -9.00 34.07
C MET A 108 15.48 -10.33 34.00
N SER A 109 15.15 -11.28 34.87
CA SER A 109 15.73 -12.63 34.82
C SER A 109 15.42 -13.31 33.48
N GLN A 110 16.34 -14.16 33.01
CA GLN A 110 16.15 -14.88 31.75
C GLN A 110 14.98 -15.86 31.88
N GLY A 111 13.97 -15.67 31.04
CA GLY A 111 12.75 -16.46 31.00
C GLY A 111 11.81 -15.95 29.91
N TRP A 112 10.73 -16.70 29.66
CA TRP A 112 9.79 -16.42 28.57
C TRP A 112 9.16 -15.03 28.60
N LEU A 113 8.96 -14.47 29.80
CA LEU A 113 8.40 -13.12 29.96
C LEU A 113 9.38 -12.04 29.46
N ASN A 114 10.68 -12.26 29.64
CA ASN A 114 11.72 -11.35 29.16
C ASN A 114 11.71 -11.35 27.62
N ASP A 115 11.84 -12.53 27.01
CA ASP A 115 11.83 -12.69 25.54
C ASP A 115 10.54 -12.16 24.90
N PHE A 116 9.39 -12.34 25.58
CA PHE A 116 8.11 -11.79 25.13
C PHE A 116 8.11 -10.27 25.08
N ILE A 117 8.59 -9.63 26.14
CA ILE A 117 8.56 -8.17 26.25
C ILE A 117 9.62 -7.57 25.33
N SER A 118 10.85 -8.09 25.35
CA SER A 118 11.96 -7.54 24.56
C SER A 118 11.78 -7.81 23.07
N GLN A 119 11.59 -9.07 22.65
CA GLN A 119 11.54 -9.45 21.24
C GLN A 119 10.11 -9.41 20.67
N GLY A 120 9.11 -9.85 21.44
CA GLY A 120 7.72 -9.88 20.96
C GLY A 120 7.09 -8.49 20.91
N VAL A 121 7.10 -7.77 22.03
CA VAL A 121 6.39 -6.50 22.18
C VAL A 121 7.25 -5.31 21.75
N ILE A 122 8.44 -5.13 22.32
CA ILE A 122 9.25 -3.92 22.06
C ILE A 122 9.77 -3.90 20.63
N MET A 123 10.46 -4.95 20.18
CA MET A 123 10.95 -5.03 18.79
C MET A 123 9.79 -5.08 17.79
N GLY A 124 8.71 -5.79 18.13
CA GLY A 124 7.49 -5.84 17.33
C GLY A 124 6.85 -4.48 17.11
N VAL A 125 6.56 -3.74 18.19
CA VAL A 125 6.02 -2.35 18.13
C VAL A 125 7.02 -1.43 17.44
N GLY A 126 8.31 -1.59 17.73
CA GLY A 126 9.39 -0.79 17.17
C GLY A 126 9.42 -0.82 15.67
N SER A 127 9.30 -2.01 15.08
CA SER A 127 9.23 -2.16 13.62
C SER A 127 8.05 -1.40 13.00
N VAL A 128 6.86 -1.45 13.60
CA VAL A 128 5.67 -0.73 13.11
C VAL A 128 5.85 0.79 13.20
N LEU A 129 6.42 1.25 14.32
CA LEU A 129 6.66 2.67 14.55
C LEU A 129 7.78 3.21 13.65
N ALA A 130 8.78 2.39 13.31
CA ALA A 130 9.88 2.77 12.44
C ALA A 130 9.42 3.15 11.02
N PHE A 131 8.31 2.59 10.53
CA PHE A 131 7.73 2.95 9.22
C PHE A 131 6.85 4.20 9.23
N LEU A 132 6.37 4.63 10.40
CA LEU A 132 5.46 5.77 10.53
C LEU A 132 6.00 7.08 9.92
N PRO A 133 7.29 7.44 10.07
CA PRO A 133 7.84 8.67 9.50
C PRO A 133 7.77 8.72 7.98
N ASN A 134 8.08 7.61 7.29
CA ASN A 134 7.98 7.52 5.83
C ASN A 134 6.53 7.77 5.36
N ILE A 135 5.55 7.18 6.06
CA ILE A 135 4.13 7.34 5.75
C ILE A 135 3.66 8.78 5.96
N LEU A 136 4.11 9.43 7.05
CA LEU A 136 3.82 10.83 7.34
C LEU A 136 4.31 11.77 6.24
N ILE A 137 5.57 11.61 5.83
CA ILE A 137 6.18 12.45 4.79
C ILE A 137 5.46 12.23 3.45
N LEU A 138 5.12 10.98 3.11
CA LEU A 138 4.32 10.68 1.93
C LEU A 138 2.96 11.41 1.99
N PHE A 139 2.20 11.26 3.08
CA PHE A 139 0.90 11.92 3.24
C PHE A 139 0.98 13.45 3.19
N PHE A 140 2.06 14.03 3.71
CA PHE A 140 2.31 15.46 3.58
C PHE A 140 2.40 15.90 2.11
N PHE A 141 3.22 15.22 1.31
CA PHE A 141 3.35 15.52 -0.12
C PHE A 141 2.06 15.26 -0.89
N LEU A 142 1.32 14.20 -0.55
CA LEU A 142 0.02 13.93 -1.16
C LEU A 142 -1.01 15.02 -0.83
N SER A 143 -1.06 15.48 0.42
CA SER A 143 -1.92 16.61 0.81
C SER A 143 -1.54 17.88 0.05
N LEU A 144 -0.25 18.11 -0.18
CA LEU A 144 0.24 19.26 -0.95
C LEU A 144 -0.17 19.17 -2.44
N LEU A 145 -0.08 17.99 -3.06
CA LEU A 145 -0.56 17.77 -4.43
C LEU A 145 -2.08 17.93 -4.56
N GLN A 146 -2.82 17.59 -3.51
CA GLN A 146 -4.27 17.74 -3.46
C GLN A 146 -4.68 19.21 -3.29
N GLU A 147 -3.99 19.96 -2.41
CA GLU A 147 -4.24 21.40 -2.21
C GLU A 147 -3.85 22.25 -3.42
N THR A 148 -2.78 21.87 -4.13
CA THR A 148 -2.40 22.53 -5.38
C THR A 148 -3.33 22.19 -6.55
N GLU A 149 -4.29 21.27 -6.37
CA GLU A 149 -5.19 20.80 -7.43
C GLU A 149 -4.42 20.37 -8.71
N TYR A 150 -3.23 19.80 -8.52
CA TYR A 150 -2.42 19.22 -9.60
C TYR A 150 -3.01 17.88 -10.08
N LEU A 151 -3.70 17.16 -9.19
CA LEU A 151 -4.28 15.83 -9.46
C LEU A 151 -5.24 15.80 -10.67
N PRO A 152 -6.22 16.71 -10.83
CA PRO A 152 -7.05 16.77 -12.04
C PRO A 152 -6.25 16.89 -13.35
N ARG A 153 -5.13 17.62 -13.36
CA ARG A 153 -4.29 17.86 -14.54
C ARG A 153 -3.39 16.66 -14.84
N ALA A 154 -2.85 16.02 -13.81
CA ALA A 154 -2.14 14.75 -13.95
C ALA A 154 -3.06 13.65 -14.53
N ALA A 155 -4.32 13.61 -14.09
CA ALA A 155 -5.31 12.66 -14.57
C ALA A 155 -5.62 12.83 -16.06
N THR A 156 -5.72 14.06 -16.59
CA THR A 156 -5.98 14.29 -18.02
C THR A 156 -4.83 13.83 -18.91
N ILE A 157 -3.58 13.99 -18.48
CA ILE A 157 -2.40 13.49 -19.21
C ILE A 157 -2.41 11.95 -19.26
N MET A 158 -2.76 11.32 -18.14
CA MET A 158 -2.76 9.87 -17.98
C MET A 158 -4.01 9.18 -18.54
N ASP A 159 -5.07 9.94 -18.81
CA ASP A 159 -6.33 9.42 -19.31
C ASP A 159 -6.16 8.63 -20.62
N ARG A 160 -5.32 9.12 -21.54
CA ARG A 160 -5.02 8.44 -22.81
C ARG A 160 -4.45 7.02 -22.62
N TYR A 161 -3.65 6.80 -21.58
CA TYR A 161 -3.05 5.51 -21.27
C TYR A 161 -4.03 4.62 -20.49
N MET A 162 -4.75 5.19 -19.52
CA MET A 162 -5.71 4.43 -18.73
C MET A 162 -6.94 3.99 -19.51
N HIS A 163 -7.39 4.79 -20.48
CA HIS A 163 -8.52 4.42 -21.32
C HIS A 163 -8.23 3.15 -22.15
N LYS A 164 -6.97 2.91 -22.54
CA LYS A 164 -6.56 1.65 -23.19
C LYS A 164 -6.72 0.43 -22.29
N ILE A 165 -6.48 0.59 -21.00
CA ILE A 165 -6.68 -0.44 -19.96
C ILE A 165 -8.18 -0.50 -19.56
N GLY A 166 -8.96 0.51 -19.97
CA GLY A 166 -10.38 0.61 -19.70
C GLY A 166 -10.70 1.20 -18.33
N LEU A 167 -9.76 1.94 -17.74
CA LEU A 167 -9.88 2.71 -16.50
C LEU A 167 -9.99 4.21 -16.83
N HIS A 168 -10.56 4.98 -15.92
CA HIS A 168 -10.54 6.45 -16.01
C HIS A 168 -9.19 7.01 -15.55
N GLY A 169 -8.70 8.11 -16.16
CA GLY A 169 -7.40 8.73 -15.85
C GLY A 169 -7.18 9.08 -14.37
N SER A 170 -8.25 9.33 -13.60
CA SER A 170 -8.16 9.56 -12.14
C SER A 170 -7.69 8.33 -11.35
N SER A 171 -7.82 7.13 -11.92
CA SER A 171 -7.37 5.86 -11.31
C SER A 171 -5.85 5.76 -11.23
N PHE A 172 -5.14 6.47 -12.10
CA PHE A 172 -3.68 6.42 -12.17
C PHE A 172 -3.02 6.98 -10.91
N ILE A 173 -3.64 8.00 -10.29
CA ILE A 173 -3.11 8.67 -9.10
C ILE A 173 -2.95 7.68 -7.92
N PRO A 174 -4.01 6.96 -7.50
CA PRO A 174 -3.86 5.89 -6.51
C PRO A 174 -2.87 4.79 -6.88
N LEU A 175 -2.85 4.35 -8.14
CA LEU A 175 -1.94 3.28 -8.58
C LEU A 175 -0.48 3.67 -8.38
N LEU A 176 -0.15 4.89 -8.72
CA LEU A 176 1.20 5.40 -8.54
C LEU A 176 1.57 5.54 -7.05
N MET A 177 0.63 5.98 -6.20
CA MET A 177 0.85 6.00 -4.75
C MET A 177 1.12 4.61 -4.18
N GLY A 178 0.62 3.55 -4.83
CA GLY A 178 0.81 2.14 -4.45
C GLY A 178 2.28 1.70 -4.42
N PHE A 179 3.13 2.30 -5.26
CA PHE A 179 4.58 2.02 -5.22
C PHE A 179 5.24 2.42 -3.89
N GLY A 180 4.64 3.38 -3.17
CA GLY A 180 5.03 3.71 -1.80
C GLY A 180 4.43 2.72 -0.82
N CYS A 181 3.12 2.85 -0.60
CA CYS A 181 2.38 1.96 0.29
C CYS A 181 0.95 1.75 -0.22
N ASN A 182 0.47 0.51 -0.15
CA ASN A 182 -0.85 0.16 -0.66
C ASN A 182 -1.99 0.74 0.18
N VAL A 183 -1.79 0.97 1.48
CA VAL A 183 -2.80 1.56 2.37
C VAL A 183 -3.21 2.99 1.96
N PRO A 184 -2.29 3.98 1.89
CA PRO A 184 -2.62 5.34 1.45
C PRO A 184 -3.15 5.36 0.01
N ALA A 185 -2.60 4.51 -0.85
CA ALA A 185 -3.07 4.35 -2.22
C ALA A 185 -4.55 3.96 -2.29
N ILE A 186 -4.98 2.96 -1.51
CA ILE A 186 -6.38 2.53 -1.45
C ILE A 186 -7.26 3.66 -0.89
N MET A 187 -6.81 4.39 0.13
CA MET A 187 -7.58 5.55 0.64
C MET A 187 -7.74 6.66 -0.40
N ALA A 188 -6.72 6.89 -1.23
CA ALA A 188 -6.76 7.89 -2.30
C ALA A 188 -7.78 7.57 -3.40
N THR A 189 -8.21 6.31 -3.53
CA THR A 189 -9.26 5.92 -4.50
C THR A 189 -10.62 6.57 -4.22
N ARG A 190 -10.83 7.19 -3.05
CA ARG A 190 -12.03 8.01 -2.75
C ARG A 190 -12.23 9.17 -3.73
N THR A 191 -11.17 9.63 -4.38
CA THR A 191 -11.22 10.68 -5.41
C THR A 191 -11.86 10.22 -6.72
N ILE A 192 -12.04 8.91 -6.91
CA ILE A 192 -12.67 8.33 -8.11
C ILE A 192 -14.19 8.31 -7.93
N GLU A 193 -14.90 9.11 -8.73
CA GLU A 193 -16.36 9.25 -8.66
C GLU A 193 -17.10 7.95 -9.01
N ARG A 194 -16.62 7.22 -10.03
CA ARG A 194 -17.24 5.97 -10.48
C ARG A 194 -16.87 4.81 -9.57
N LYS A 195 -17.89 4.17 -8.98
CA LYS A 195 -17.72 3.03 -8.08
C LYS A 195 -17.01 1.83 -8.73
N SER A 196 -17.27 1.54 -10.01
CA SER A 196 -16.64 0.44 -10.75
C SER A 196 -15.14 0.63 -10.86
N ASP A 197 -14.72 1.81 -11.34
CA ASP A 197 -13.31 2.16 -11.57
C ASP A 197 -12.59 2.24 -10.23
N ARG A 198 -13.28 2.76 -9.21
CA ARG A 198 -12.78 2.79 -7.83
C ARG A 198 -12.47 1.38 -7.31
N ILE A 199 -13.41 0.44 -7.39
CA ILE A 199 -13.20 -0.95 -6.94
C ILE A 199 -12.10 -1.61 -7.77
N LEU A 200 -12.10 -1.44 -9.09
CA LEU A 200 -11.09 -2.02 -9.96
C LEU A 200 -9.68 -1.52 -9.62
N THR A 201 -9.55 -0.23 -9.34
CA THR A 201 -8.30 0.40 -8.88
C THR A 201 -7.86 -0.18 -7.55
N MET A 202 -8.77 -0.34 -6.57
CA MET A 202 -8.44 -0.97 -5.28
C MET A 202 -7.93 -2.40 -5.43
N LEU A 203 -8.47 -3.18 -6.37
CA LEU A 203 -8.04 -4.56 -6.62
C LEU A 203 -6.72 -4.64 -7.40
N MET A 204 -6.37 -3.60 -8.16
CA MET A 204 -5.13 -3.51 -8.91
C MET A 204 -3.93 -3.08 -8.05
N ILE A 205 -4.14 -2.20 -7.06
CA ILE A 205 -3.09 -1.68 -6.17
C ILE A 205 -2.23 -2.79 -5.52
N PRO A 206 -2.78 -3.89 -4.97
CA PRO A 206 -1.98 -4.96 -4.34
C PRO A 206 -0.91 -5.62 -5.23
N TYR A 207 -1.12 -5.61 -6.56
CA TYR A 207 -0.19 -6.18 -7.54
C TYR A 207 1.01 -5.25 -7.81
N ILE A 208 0.92 -3.98 -7.43
CA ILE A 208 2.02 -3.02 -7.60
C ILE A 208 3.10 -3.31 -6.53
N PRO A 209 4.39 -3.35 -6.90
CA PRO A 209 5.47 -3.49 -5.93
C PRO A 209 5.53 -2.27 -5.00
N CYS A 210 5.34 -2.47 -3.69
CA CYS A 210 5.53 -1.44 -2.68
C CYS A 210 6.96 -1.45 -2.12
N SER A 211 7.43 -0.33 -1.59
CA SER A 211 8.81 -0.16 -1.11
C SER A 211 9.24 -1.16 -0.02
N ALA A 212 8.30 -1.60 0.82
CA ALA A 212 8.57 -2.60 1.87
C ALA A 212 9.05 -3.97 1.31
N ARG A 213 8.88 -4.24 0.01
CA ARG A 213 9.36 -5.47 -0.64
C ARG A 213 10.81 -5.35 -1.14
N ILE A 214 11.34 -4.14 -1.30
CA ILE A 214 12.69 -3.88 -1.83
C ILE A 214 13.78 -4.64 -1.06
N PRO A 215 13.80 -4.63 0.29
CA PRO A 215 14.87 -5.29 1.04
C PRO A 215 14.94 -6.79 0.74
N THR A 216 13.78 -7.45 0.58
CA THR A 216 13.73 -8.89 0.31
C THR A 216 14.30 -9.17 -1.07
N PHE A 217 13.91 -8.40 -2.08
CA PHE A 217 14.43 -8.56 -3.43
C PHE A 217 15.92 -8.26 -3.51
N LEU A 218 16.42 -7.24 -2.82
CA LEU A 218 17.85 -6.92 -2.77
C LEU A 218 18.67 -8.05 -2.11
N LEU A 219 18.14 -8.63 -1.02
CA LEU A 219 18.78 -9.77 -0.35
C LEU A 219 18.93 -10.96 -1.30
N PHE A 220 17.81 -11.45 -1.86
CA PHE A 220 17.82 -12.65 -2.71
C PHE A 220 18.54 -12.42 -4.05
N SER A 221 18.35 -11.26 -4.69
CA SER A 221 19.07 -10.94 -5.91
C SER A 221 20.59 -10.80 -5.68
N GLY A 222 21.00 -10.25 -4.53
CA GLY A 222 22.41 -10.12 -4.17
C GLY A 222 23.09 -11.47 -3.92
N ILE A 223 22.37 -12.44 -3.33
CA ILE A 223 22.91 -13.79 -3.09
C ILE A 223 23.00 -14.60 -4.39
N PHE A 224 21.90 -14.64 -5.17
CA PHE A 224 21.76 -15.60 -6.28
C PHE A 224 22.11 -15.04 -7.66
N PHE A 225 22.08 -13.71 -7.83
CA PHE A 225 22.31 -13.03 -9.11
C PHE A 225 23.20 -11.78 -8.96
N PRO A 226 24.42 -11.91 -8.41
CA PRO A 226 25.28 -10.76 -8.11
C PRO A 226 25.62 -9.92 -9.35
N GLU A 227 25.85 -10.55 -10.51
CA GLU A 227 26.21 -9.84 -11.75
C GLU A 227 25.00 -9.15 -12.43
N ASN A 228 23.79 -9.68 -12.23
CA ASN A 228 22.56 -9.26 -12.92
C ASN A 228 21.49 -8.71 -11.98
N GLN A 229 21.88 -8.23 -10.79
CA GLN A 229 20.96 -7.79 -9.74
C GLN A 229 19.94 -6.76 -10.26
N VAL A 230 20.40 -5.71 -10.95
CA VAL A 230 19.54 -4.63 -11.47
C VAL A 230 18.55 -5.16 -12.51
N MET A 231 18.97 -6.11 -13.35
CA MET A 231 18.11 -6.69 -14.39
C MET A 231 16.99 -7.53 -13.76
N VAL A 232 17.31 -8.36 -12.77
CA VAL A 232 16.32 -9.19 -12.06
C VAL A 232 15.32 -8.31 -11.32
N LEU A 233 15.78 -7.27 -10.61
CA LEU A 233 14.89 -6.31 -9.96
C LEU A 233 13.98 -5.62 -10.99
N SER A 234 14.54 -5.15 -12.10
CA SER A 234 13.76 -4.46 -13.14
C SER A 234 12.67 -5.37 -13.70
N LEU A 235 13.00 -6.62 -14.02
CA LEU A 235 12.03 -7.61 -14.52
C LEU A 235 10.94 -7.92 -13.50
N LEU A 236 11.28 -8.05 -12.20
CA LEU A 236 10.30 -8.22 -11.13
C LEU A 236 9.34 -7.03 -11.06
N TYR A 237 9.87 -5.80 -11.11
CA TYR A 237 9.07 -4.59 -11.04
C TYR A 237 8.11 -4.44 -12.23
N PHE A 238 8.63 -4.59 -13.45
CA PHE A 238 7.80 -4.57 -14.65
C PHE A 238 6.81 -5.74 -14.68
N GLY A 239 7.21 -6.92 -14.21
CA GLY A 239 6.33 -8.09 -14.07
C GLY A 239 5.15 -7.83 -13.12
N GLY A 240 5.39 -7.19 -11.97
CA GLY A 240 4.32 -6.78 -11.04
C GLY A 240 3.33 -5.80 -11.67
N ILE A 241 3.84 -4.80 -12.40
CA ILE A 241 2.98 -3.84 -13.10
C ILE A 241 2.16 -4.54 -14.20
N LEU A 242 2.79 -5.39 -15.01
CA LEU A 242 2.14 -6.12 -16.10
C LEU A 242 1.06 -7.07 -15.58
N THR A 243 1.35 -7.81 -14.51
CA THR A 243 0.36 -8.69 -13.86
C THR A 243 -0.80 -7.89 -13.27
N GLY A 244 -0.54 -6.74 -12.65
CA GLY A 244 -1.59 -5.83 -12.19
C GLY A 244 -2.50 -5.34 -13.32
N ILE A 245 -1.93 -4.94 -14.47
CA ILE A 245 -2.70 -4.53 -15.66
C ILE A 245 -3.54 -5.70 -16.19
N ALA A 246 -2.95 -6.91 -16.31
CA ALA A 246 -3.65 -8.10 -16.75
C ALA A 246 -4.83 -8.43 -15.82
N MET A 247 -4.63 -8.34 -14.51
CA MET A 247 -5.67 -8.58 -13.51
C MET A 247 -6.78 -7.51 -13.54
N ALA A 248 -6.44 -6.25 -13.81
CA ALA A 248 -7.44 -5.20 -14.00
C ALA A 248 -8.34 -5.49 -15.22
N ILE A 249 -7.75 -5.92 -16.34
CA ILE A 249 -8.53 -6.29 -17.54
C ILE A 249 -9.41 -7.51 -17.24
N LEU A 250 -8.86 -8.51 -16.55
CA LEU A 250 -9.59 -9.72 -16.16
C LEU A 250 -10.77 -9.41 -15.24
N PHE A 251 -10.55 -8.65 -14.16
CA PHE A 251 -11.61 -8.27 -13.22
C PHE A 251 -12.67 -7.39 -13.86
N LYS A 252 -12.29 -6.49 -14.77
CA LYS A 252 -13.26 -5.72 -15.55
C LYS A 252 -14.18 -6.67 -16.30
N LYS A 253 -13.62 -7.64 -17.04
CA LYS A 253 -14.40 -8.61 -17.83
C LYS A 253 -15.28 -9.51 -16.96
N ILE A 254 -14.82 -9.91 -15.78
CA ILE A 254 -15.54 -10.81 -14.87
C ILE A 254 -16.67 -10.09 -14.11
N PHE A 255 -16.39 -8.90 -13.57
CA PHE A 255 -17.27 -8.25 -12.59
C PHE A 255 -18.04 -7.03 -13.14
N PHE A 256 -17.57 -6.37 -14.19
CA PHE A 256 -18.10 -5.07 -14.61
C PHE A 256 -18.31 -4.99 -16.13
N ASN A 257 -19.53 -5.26 -16.60
CA ASN A 257 -19.88 -5.24 -18.02
C ASN A 257 -20.45 -3.89 -18.52
N PHE A 258 -20.10 -2.77 -17.88
CA PHE A 258 -20.64 -1.45 -18.25
C PHE A 258 -19.66 -0.64 -19.10
N GLY A 259 -20.18 -0.10 -20.21
CA GLY A 259 -19.44 0.75 -21.15
C GLY A 259 -18.91 2.02 -20.50
N ILE A 260 -17.77 2.50 -21.02
CA ILE A 260 -17.10 3.71 -20.56
C ILE A 260 -18.01 4.90 -20.95
N LYS A 261 -18.61 5.57 -19.97
CA LYS A 261 -19.20 6.90 -20.21
C LYS A 261 -18.12 7.94 -20.01
N ASP A 262 -17.88 8.76 -21.02
CA ASP A 262 -16.97 9.89 -20.93
C ASP A 262 -17.51 10.88 -19.91
N TYR A 263 -16.87 10.92 -18.74
CA TYR A 263 -17.08 11.96 -17.76
C TYR A 263 -15.97 12.97 -17.99
N SER A 264 -16.33 14.16 -18.48
CA SER A 264 -15.38 15.24 -18.66
C SER A 264 -14.91 15.72 -17.28
N ILE A 265 -13.62 15.58 -16.99
CA ILE A 265 -13.00 16.10 -15.76
C ILE A 265 -13.06 17.64 -15.81
N PRO A 266 -13.85 18.32 -14.96
CA PRO A 266 -13.77 19.78 -14.89
C PRO A 266 -12.39 20.15 -14.32
N LEU A 267 -11.66 21.03 -14.99
CA LEU A 267 -10.36 21.54 -14.55
C LEU A 267 -10.55 22.71 -13.59
N PRO A 268 -10.24 22.59 -12.29
CA PRO A 268 -10.33 23.71 -11.36
C PRO A 268 -9.05 24.57 -11.38
N ALA A 269 -9.16 25.83 -10.97
CA ALA A 269 -8.04 26.80 -10.98
C ALA A 269 -6.97 26.48 -9.91
N TYR A 270 -5.70 26.81 -10.16
CA TYR A 270 -4.62 26.55 -9.19
C TYR A 270 -4.88 27.27 -7.87
N LYS A 271 -4.73 26.56 -6.76
CA LYS A 271 -4.69 27.16 -5.42
C LYS A 271 -3.27 27.13 -4.88
N ASN A 272 -2.89 28.19 -4.18
CA ASN A 272 -1.65 28.19 -3.42
C ASN A 272 -1.79 27.24 -2.22
N PRO A 273 -0.85 26.29 -2.03
CA PRO A 273 -0.94 25.33 -0.94
C PRO A 273 -0.74 26.04 0.39
N SER A 274 -1.54 25.67 1.38
CA SER A 274 -1.42 26.16 2.73
C SER A 274 -0.69 25.13 3.58
N LEU A 275 0.61 25.35 3.81
CA LEU A 275 1.46 24.42 4.58
C LEU A 275 0.86 24.04 5.94
N LYS A 276 0.16 24.97 6.60
CA LYS A 276 -0.53 24.71 7.87
C LYS A 276 -1.64 23.67 7.74
N THR A 277 -2.44 23.74 6.68
CA THR A 277 -3.53 22.79 6.42
C THR A 277 -2.96 21.44 6.01
N SER A 278 -1.91 21.42 5.19
CA SER A 278 -1.27 20.17 4.76
C SER A 278 -0.66 19.41 5.95
N VAL A 279 0.01 20.11 6.88
CA VAL A 279 0.55 19.49 8.10
C VAL A 279 -0.56 18.98 9.02
N LYS A 280 -1.65 19.75 9.18
CA LYS A 280 -2.80 19.31 9.98
C LYS A 280 -3.47 18.07 9.40
N ASN A 281 -3.74 18.07 8.09
CA ASN A 281 -4.34 16.95 7.38
C ASN A 281 -3.46 15.70 7.42
N MET A 282 -2.13 15.89 7.27
CA MET A 282 -1.14 14.82 7.45
C MET A 282 -1.26 14.22 8.85
N TRP A 283 -1.27 15.04 9.90
CA TRP A 283 -1.36 14.57 11.29
C TRP A 283 -2.67 13.84 11.58
N ASP A 284 -3.80 14.40 11.16
CA ASP A 284 -5.12 13.80 11.37
C ASP A 284 -5.22 12.43 10.68
N THR A 285 -4.76 12.34 9.42
CA THR A 285 -4.75 11.08 8.65
C THR A 285 -3.82 10.04 9.27
N ALA A 286 -2.63 10.47 9.72
CA ALA A 286 -1.67 9.57 10.34
C ALA A 286 -2.09 9.08 11.72
N SER A 287 -2.77 9.92 12.53
CA SER A 287 -3.34 9.49 13.80
C SER A 287 -4.43 8.44 13.58
N GLU A 288 -5.28 8.63 12.56
CA GLU A 288 -6.29 7.63 12.19
C GLU A 288 -5.65 6.32 11.73
N TYR A 289 -4.58 6.40 10.94
CA TYR A 289 -3.78 5.25 10.52
C TYR A 289 -3.21 4.50 11.74
N LEU A 290 -2.53 5.20 12.64
CA LEU A 290 -1.87 4.58 13.80
C LEU A 290 -2.87 3.91 14.75
N LYS A 291 -4.00 4.57 15.04
CA LYS A 291 -5.04 4.01 15.93
C LYS A 291 -5.71 2.76 15.36
N LYS A 292 -5.92 2.69 14.04
CA LYS A 292 -6.66 1.59 13.41
C LYS A 292 -5.78 0.44 12.99
N ILE A 293 -4.60 0.73 12.44
CA ILE A 293 -3.70 -0.27 11.88
C ILE A 293 -2.67 -0.71 12.92
N GLY A 294 -2.20 0.19 13.78
CA GLY A 294 -1.22 -0.14 14.83
C GLY A 294 -1.70 -1.27 15.74
N THR A 295 -2.96 -1.24 16.20
CA THR A 295 -3.52 -2.30 17.05
C THR A 295 -3.61 -3.65 16.34
N VAL A 296 -3.99 -3.65 15.06
CA VAL A 296 -4.13 -4.90 14.27
C VAL A 296 -2.76 -5.51 13.99
N VAL A 297 -1.78 -4.68 13.61
CA VAL A 297 -0.42 -5.15 13.35
C VAL A 297 0.23 -5.64 14.64
N LEU A 298 0.10 -4.90 15.75
CA LEU A 298 0.60 -5.31 17.06
C LEU A 298 0.07 -6.69 17.48
N LEU A 299 -1.24 -6.90 17.36
CA LEU A 299 -1.87 -8.18 17.69
C LEU A 299 -1.31 -9.30 16.80
N ALA A 300 -1.13 -9.04 15.51
CA ALA A 300 -0.54 -10.00 14.59
C ALA A 300 0.94 -10.31 14.92
N VAL A 301 1.75 -9.33 15.33
CA VAL A 301 3.13 -9.58 15.77
C VAL A 301 3.17 -10.43 17.03
N ILE A 302 2.32 -10.13 18.01
CA ILE A 302 2.21 -10.91 19.25
C ILE A 302 1.81 -12.36 18.97
N ILE A 303 0.86 -12.58 18.06
CA ILE A 303 0.45 -13.94 17.67
C ILE A 303 1.60 -14.67 16.98
N VAL A 304 2.27 -14.03 16.01
CA VAL A 304 3.40 -14.64 15.29
C VAL A 304 4.52 -15.00 16.26
N TRP A 305 4.87 -14.09 17.16
CA TRP A 305 5.87 -14.35 18.20
C TRP A 305 5.45 -15.53 19.10
N ALA A 306 4.18 -15.58 19.53
CA ALA A 306 3.71 -16.68 20.38
C ALA A 306 3.73 -18.03 19.65
N LEU A 307 3.42 -18.05 18.34
CA LEU A 307 3.51 -19.26 17.52
C LEU A 307 4.95 -19.70 17.28
N ASP A 308 5.90 -18.76 17.23
CA ASP A 308 7.32 -19.02 17.08
C ASP A 308 7.95 -19.52 18.40
N TYR A 309 7.59 -18.90 19.53
CA TYR A 309 8.17 -19.18 20.84
C TYR A 309 7.67 -20.47 21.49
N PHE A 310 6.42 -20.88 21.25
CA PHE A 310 5.85 -22.09 21.84
C PHE A 310 5.89 -23.28 20.87
N PRO A 311 6.10 -24.53 21.36
CA PRO A 311 6.18 -24.96 22.77
C PRO A 311 7.55 -24.73 23.42
N LEU A 312 7.55 -24.52 24.75
CA LEU A 312 8.77 -24.38 25.57
C LEU A 312 9.73 -25.55 25.31
N ARG A 313 11.01 -25.22 25.04
CA ARG A 313 12.10 -26.20 24.92
C ARG A 313 12.22 -26.93 26.26
N ASP A 314 12.00 -28.25 26.24
CA ASP A 314 12.01 -29.07 27.45
C ASP A 314 13.46 -29.18 27.95
N ARG A 315 13.76 -28.60 29.12
CA ARG A 315 15.14 -28.56 29.64
C ARG A 315 15.65 -29.95 30.07
N GLU A 316 14.76 -30.92 30.25
CA GLU A 316 15.12 -32.28 30.68
C GLU A 316 15.51 -33.20 29.52
N ASN A 317 15.20 -32.85 28.26
CA ASN A 317 15.53 -33.71 27.12
C ASN A 317 16.00 -32.91 25.89
N PRO A 318 17.31 -32.56 25.81
CA PRO A 318 17.88 -31.76 24.72
C PRO A 318 17.82 -32.39 23.32
N GLN A 319 17.47 -33.67 23.23
CA GLN A 319 17.45 -34.46 21.99
C GLN A 319 16.07 -34.51 21.31
N GLN A 320 15.01 -34.06 21.98
CA GLN A 320 13.69 -33.86 21.36
C GLN A 320 13.49 -32.38 21.11
N GLU A 321 13.97 -31.91 19.98
CA GLU A 321 13.63 -30.59 19.46
C GLU A 321 12.12 -30.57 19.18
N ARG A 322 11.34 -30.04 20.13
CA ARG A 322 9.90 -29.87 19.92
C ARG A 322 9.73 -28.79 18.87
N VAL A 323 9.34 -29.22 17.68
CA VAL A 323 9.00 -28.37 16.54
C VAL A 323 8.04 -27.25 16.96
N SER A 324 8.36 -25.99 16.63
CA SER A 324 7.54 -24.84 16.99
C SER A 324 6.14 -24.95 16.39
N TYR A 325 5.12 -24.31 16.98
CA TYR A 325 3.80 -24.28 16.34
C TYR A 325 3.87 -23.63 14.95
N LEU A 326 4.76 -22.65 14.79
CA LEU A 326 5.06 -22.03 13.51
C LEU A 326 5.69 -23.01 12.51
N GLU A 327 6.60 -23.88 12.95
CA GLU A 327 7.19 -24.95 12.12
C GLU A 327 6.14 -25.99 11.72
N HIS A 328 5.24 -26.40 12.62
CA HIS A 328 4.12 -27.27 12.29
C HIS A 328 3.22 -26.67 11.21
N PHE A 329 2.93 -25.38 11.32
CA PHE A 329 2.14 -24.65 10.33
C PHE A 329 2.89 -24.56 8.99
N GLY A 330 4.21 -24.32 9.02
CA GLY A 330 5.09 -24.34 7.86
C GLY A 330 5.06 -25.67 7.12
N LYS A 331 5.25 -26.78 7.85
CA LYS A 331 5.21 -28.16 7.32
C LYS A 331 3.81 -28.54 6.80
N ALA A 332 2.75 -28.01 7.41
CA ALA A 332 1.38 -28.20 6.90
C ALA A 332 1.14 -27.47 5.56
N MET A 333 1.80 -26.32 5.35
CA MET A 333 1.75 -25.57 4.08
C MET A 333 2.72 -26.08 3.02
N GLU A 334 3.81 -26.74 3.44
CA GLU A 334 4.85 -27.31 2.57
C GLU A 334 4.30 -28.11 1.38
N PRO A 335 3.31 -29.03 1.49
CA PRO A 335 2.84 -29.80 0.33
C PRO A 335 2.26 -28.92 -0.79
N ALA A 336 1.64 -27.78 -0.45
CA ALA A 336 1.13 -26.82 -1.42
C ALA A 336 2.25 -25.96 -2.04
N MET A 337 3.38 -25.82 -1.34
CA MET A 337 4.50 -24.94 -1.70
C MET A 337 5.67 -25.69 -2.34
N LYS A 338 5.77 -27.01 -2.12
CA LYS A 338 6.78 -27.91 -2.70
C LYS A 338 6.80 -27.89 -4.24
N PRO A 339 5.67 -27.79 -4.97
CA PRO A 339 5.69 -27.64 -6.43
C PRO A 339 6.40 -26.36 -6.92
N LEU A 340 6.59 -25.37 -6.05
CA LEU A 340 7.28 -24.11 -6.35
C LEU A 340 8.76 -24.13 -5.94
N GLY A 341 9.23 -25.24 -5.36
CA GLY A 341 10.58 -25.38 -4.82
C GLY A 341 10.78 -24.71 -3.45
N PHE A 342 9.70 -24.46 -2.70
CA PHE A 342 9.79 -23.85 -1.37
C PHE A 342 9.88 -24.90 -0.28
N ASP A 343 10.75 -24.62 0.69
CA ASP A 343 10.85 -25.39 1.93
C ASP A 343 9.91 -24.83 3.01
N TRP A 344 9.79 -25.53 4.13
CA TRP A 344 8.99 -25.09 5.28
C TRP A 344 9.48 -23.74 5.82
N LYS A 345 10.80 -23.48 5.82
CA LYS A 345 11.41 -22.20 6.26
C LYS A 345 10.93 -21.02 5.42
N MET A 346 10.95 -21.20 4.10
CA MET A 346 10.44 -20.20 3.15
C MET A 346 8.95 -19.97 3.36
N SER A 347 8.19 -21.05 3.52
CA SER A 347 6.74 -21.01 3.74
C SER A 347 6.37 -20.26 5.03
N VAL A 348 7.09 -20.51 6.12
CA VAL A 348 6.93 -19.79 7.40
C VAL A 348 7.23 -18.30 7.25
N SER A 349 8.33 -17.95 6.59
CA SER A 349 8.69 -16.53 6.39
C SER A 349 7.63 -15.76 5.58
N LEU A 350 6.96 -16.41 4.64
CA LEU A 350 5.89 -15.81 3.85
C LEU A 350 4.64 -15.53 4.70
N VAL A 351 4.35 -16.42 5.65
CA VAL A 351 3.23 -16.30 6.59
C VAL A 351 3.44 -15.12 7.53
N THR A 352 4.63 -14.99 8.12
CA THR A 352 4.96 -13.83 8.97
C THR A 352 4.92 -12.53 8.15
N GLY A 353 5.30 -12.60 6.88
CA GLY A 353 5.19 -11.52 5.90
C GLY A 353 3.76 -11.04 5.57
N ILE A 354 2.71 -11.78 5.97
CA ILE A 354 1.32 -11.33 5.81
C ILE A 354 1.04 -10.12 6.70
N THR A 355 1.63 -10.10 7.90
CA THR A 355 1.52 -8.98 8.84
C THR A 355 2.22 -7.74 8.28
N ALA A 356 3.48 -7.89 7.92
CA ALA A 356 4.37 -6.84 7.44
C ALA A 356 5.42 -7.44 6.49
N LYS A 357 5.63 -6.86 5.31
CA LYS A 357 6.45 -7.52 4.26
C LYS A 357 7.93 -7.57 4.61
N GLU A 358 8.39 -6.60 5.36
CA GLU A 358 9.72 -6.51 5.95
C GLU A 358 10.05 -7.70 6.89
N PHE A 359 9.04 -8.34 7.48
CA PHE A 359 9.25 -9.44 8.44
C PHE A 359 9.73 -10.72 7.78
N ILE A 360 9.61 -10.85 6.45
CA ILE A 360 10.13 -12.02 5.73
C ILE A 360 11.62 -12.19 6.02
N ILE A 361 12.39 -11.10 6.00
CA ILE A 361 13.84 -11.15 6.25
C ILE A 361 14.13 -11.39 7.72
N SER A 362 13.40 -10.72 8.62
CA SER A 362 13.56 -10.90 10.06
C SER A 362 13.30 -12.34 10.48
N THR A 363 12.22 -12.96 9.97
CA THR A 363 11.90 -14.36 10.23
C THR A 363 12.92 -15.31 9.61
N LEU A 364 13.38 -15.07 8.38
CA LEU A 364 14.48 -15.86 7.81
C LEU A 364 15.76 -15.73 8.67
N GLY A 365 16.07 -14.53 9.18
CA GLY A 365 17.19 -14.32 10.09
C GLY A 365 17.12 -15.17 11.35
N VAL A 366 15.96 -15.24 12.00
CA VAL A 366 15.74 -16.00 13.25
C VAL A 366 15.72 -17.50 12.99
N VAL A 367 14.98 -17.96 11.98
CA VAL A 367 14.83 -19.40 11.67
C VAL A 367 16.18 -20.02 11.28
N TYR A 368 17.02 -19.31 10.51
CA TYR A 368 18.37 -19.75 10.15
C TYR A 368 19.42 -19.49 11.25
N GLN A 369 19.08 -18.78 12.33
CA GLN A 369 19.94 -18.67 13.52
C GLN A 369 19.68 -19.78 14.54
N ALA A 370 18.44 -20.28 14.64
CA ALA A 370 18.04 -21.27 15.63
C ALA A 370 18.73 -22.65 15.46
N GLU A 371 19.05 -23.05 14.22
CA GLU A 371 19.67 -24.36 13.92
C GLU A 371 21.17 -24.47 14.28
N GLU A 372 21.90 -23.36 14.38
CA GLU A 372 23.34 -23.37 14.72
C GLU A 372 23.62 -23.35 16.24
N THR A 373 22.64 -23.68 17.10
CA THR A 373 22.92 -23.96 18.52
C THR A 373 23.65 -25.30 18.73
N SER A 374 24.14 -25.93 17.65
CA SER A 374 25.09 -27.04 17.67
C SER A 374 26.52 -26.51 17.94
N PRO A 375 27.26 -27.04 18.93
CA PRO A 375 28.46 -26.41 19.44
C PRO A 375 29.62 -26.52 18.44
N GLY A 376 29.98 -25.41 17.77
CA GLY A 376 31.23 -25.35 17.01
C GLY A 376 31.39 -24.31 15.89
N ALA A 377 30.35 -23.61 15.45
CA ALA A 377 30.47 -22.66 14.34
C ALA A 377 30.59 -21.20 14.82
N ALA A 378 31.56 -20.46 14.28
CA ALA A 378 31.86 -19.08 14.62
C ALA A 378 30.65 -18.14 14.35
N VAL A 379 30.34 -17.29 15.33
CA VAL A 379 29.15 -16.42 15.44
C VAL A 379 29.11 -15.25 14.44
N ASN A 380 29.91 -15.23 13.37
CA ASN A 380 30.02 -14.08 12.46
C ASN A 380 29.84 -14.40 10.96
N THR A 381 29.06 -15.42 10.61
CA THR A 381 28.73 -15.70 9.21
C THR A 381 27.43 -14.97 8.83
N SER A 382 27.54 -14.00 7.92
CA SER A 382 26.39 -13.24 7.40
C SER A 382 25.28 -14.18 6.91
N LEU A 383 24.00 -13.79 7.08
CA LEU A 383 22.81 -14.50 6.57
C LEU A 383 22.98 -14.98 5.11
N MET A 384 23.71 -14.20 4.31
CA MET A 384 24.05 -14.51 2.92
C MET A 384 24.88 -15.78 2.75
N ALA A 385 25.79 -16.08 3.67
CA ALA A 385 26.62 -17.29 3.63
C ALA A 385 25.80 -18.53 4.01
N ARG A 386 24.93 -18.41 5.04
CA ARG A 386 24.05 -19.49 5.51
C ARG A 386 23.03 -19.91 4.46
N ILE A 387 22.41 -18.94 3.79
CA ILE A 387 21.47 -19.20 2.68
C ILE A 387 22.17 -19.84 1.47
N ARG A 388 23.48 -19.65 1.32
CA ARG A 388 24.27 -20.16 0.19
C ARG A 388 24.85 -21.56 0.43
N GLU A 389 25.01 -21.97 1.69
CA GLU A 389 25.47 -23.32 2.06
C GLU A 389 24.34 -24.36 2.05
N GLU A 390 23.08 -23.94 2.08
CA GLU A 390 21.95 -24.86 1.95
C GLU A 390 21.70 -25.28 0.49
N GLU A 391 21.76 -26.58 0.21
CA GLU A 391 21.48 -27.16 -1.14
C GLU A 391 20.06 -26.87 -1.65
N VAL A 392 19.15 -26.46 -0.76
CA VAL A 392 17.74 -26.19 -1.06
C VAL A 392 17.57 -24.85 -1.79
N PHE A 393 18.54 -23.93 -1.70
CA PHE A 393 18.44 -22.61 -2.31
C PHE A 393 19.15 -22.55 -3.67
N ASN A 394 18.44 -22.96 -4.72
CA ASN A 394 18.89 -22.76 -6.10
C ASN A 394 18.40 -21.41 -6.67
N LYS A 395 19.07 -20.87 -7.70
CA LYS A 395 18.64 -19.66 -8.44
C LYS A 395 17.18 -19.72 -8.88
N ALA A 396 16.70 -20.91 -9.27
CA ALA A 396 15.30 -21.14 -9.64
C ALA A 396 14.33 -20.97 -8.45
N ASN A 397 14.66 -21.49 -7.26
CA ASN A 397 13.86 -21.36 -6.05
C ASN A 397 13.83 -19.90 -5.58
N ALA A 398 14.97 -19.22 -5.60
CA ALA A 398 15.06 -17.81 -5.24
C ALA A 398 14.21 -16.92 -6.17
N LEU A 399 14.21 -17.19 -7.48
CA LEU A 399 13.40 -16.45 -8.45
C LEU A 399 11.89 -16.70 -8.24
N SER A 400 11.49 -17.95 -8.04
CA SER A 400 10.12 -18.33 -7.67
C SER A 400 9.67 -17.63 -6.38
N PHE A 401 10.54 -17.62 -5.35
CA PHE A 401 10.28 -16.98 -4.06
C PHE A 401 10.11 -15.48 -4.18
N MET A 402 10.96 -14.79 -4.93
CA MET A 402 10.83 -13.35 -5.18
C MET A 402 9.53 -13.00 -5.90
N ILE A 403 9.12 -13.79 -6.90
CA ILE A 403 7.85 -13.57 -7.63
C ILE A 403 6.65 -13.84 -6.72
N PHE A 404 6.72 -14.88 -5.90
CA PHE A 404 5.67 -15.16 -4.94
C PHE A 404 5.57 -14.03 -3.90
N ALA A 405 6.69 -13.64 -3.28
CA ALA A 405 6.77 -12.54 -2.32
C ALA A 405 6.31 -11.18 -2.92
N LEU A 406 6.46 -11.01 -4.24
CA LEU A 406 5.95 -9.86 -4.98
C LEU A 406 4.42 -9.88 -5.11
N LEU A 407 3.83 -11.00 -5.50
CA LEU A 407 2.42 -11.05 -5.94
C LEU A 407 1.46 -11.56 -4.88
N TYR A 408 1.95 -12.22 -3.83
CA TYR A 408 1.09 -12.84 -2.82
C TYR A 408 0.32 -11.82 -1.98
N MET A 409 -0.52 -12.37 -1.11
CA MET A 409 -1.50 -11.68 -0.27
C MET A 409 -1.10 -10.25 0.14
N PRO A 410 -1.99 -9.24 0.00
CA PRO A 410 -1.75 -7.91 0.54
C PRO A 410 -1.51 -7.96 2.06
N CYS A 411 -0.76 -7.01 2.61
CA CYS A 411 -0.59 -6.96 4.07
C CYS A 411 -1.94 -6.77 4.78
N VAL A 412 -2.05 -7.20 6.04
CA VAL A 412 -3.31 -7.14 6.82
C VAL A 412 -3.93 -5.73 6.80
N ALA A 413 -3.08 -4.70 6.92
CA ALA A 413 -3.50 -3.30 6.84
C ALA A 413 -4.17 -2.95 5.50
N THR A 414 -3.65 -3.46 4.39
CA THR A 414 -4.18 -3.27 3.05
C THR A 414 -5.53 -3.95 2.92
N ALA A 415 -5.66 -5.22 3.31
CA ALA A 415 -6.93 -5.96 3.26
C ALA A 415 -8.04 -5.29 4.09
N PHE A 416 -7.71 -4.82 5.30
CA PHE A 416 -8.65 -4.08 6.15
C PHE A 416 -9.07 -2.75 5.51
N THR A 417 -8.15 -2.06 4.86
CA THR A 417 -8.44 -0.79 4.16
C THR A 417 -9.37 -1.03 2.97
N ILE A 418 -9.17 -2.10 2.19
CA ILE A 418 -10.10 -2.50 1.11
C ILE A 418 -11.51 -2.71 1.68
N ARG A 419 -11.64 -3.46 2.78
CA ARG A 419 -12.93 -3.68 3.45
C ARG A 419 -13.58 -2.35 3.85
N LYS A 420 -12.80 -1.45 4.46
CA LYS A 420 -13.29 -0.16 4.96
C LYS A 420 -13.80 0.74 3.82
N GLU A 421 -13.07 0.81 2.71
CA GLU A 421 -13.44 1.66 1.57
C GLU A 421 -14.55 1.08 0.69
N THR A 422 -14.65 -0.25 0.60
CA THR A 422 -15.71 -0.93 -0.14
C THR A 422 -16.97 -1.18 0.68
N GLY A 423 -16.89 -1.07 2.01
CA GLY A 423 -17.97 -1.36 2.96
C GLY A 423 -18.32 -2.84 3.11
N THR A 424 -17.66 -3.75 2.39
CA THR A 424 -17.97 -5.19 2.39
C THR A 424 -16.71 -6.05 2.41
N TRP A 425 -16.76 -7.19 3.10
CA TRP A 425 -15.65 -8.15 3.09
C TRP A 425 -15.46 -8.85 1.75
N LYS A 426 -16.50 -8.89 0.91
CA LYS A 426 -16.49 -9.58 -0.38
C LYS A 426 -15.27 -9.19 -1.22
N TRP A 427 -14.99 -7.89 -1.35
CA TRP A 427 -13.88 -7.40 -2.16
C TRP A 427 -12.50 -7.63 -1.54
N ALA A 428 -12.39 -7.55 -0.21
CA ALA A 428 -11.15 -7.86 0.50
C ALA A 428 -10.78 -9.35 0.35
N ILE A 429 -11.77 -10.24 0.48
CA ILE A 429 -11.61 -11.68 0.29
C ILE A 429 -11.22 -11.98 -1.16
N ILE A 430 -11.92 -11.40 -2.14
CA ILE A 430 -11.58 -11.55 -3.56
C ILE A 430 -10.13 -11.13 -3.82
N SER A 431 -9.69 -9.99 -3.29
CA SER A 431 -8.32 -9.49 -3.42
C SER A 431 -7.28 -10.46 -2.83
N ILE A 432 -7.54 -11.02 -1.65
CA ILE A 432 -6.68 -12.01 -1.01
C ILE A 432 -6.56 -13.29 -1.85
N PHE A 433 -7.70 -13.89 -2.22
CA PHE A 433 -7.68 -15.16 -2.96
C PHE A 433 -7.11 -14.98 -4.37
N SER A 434 -7.41 -13.86 -5.04
CA SER A 434 -6.87 -13.60 -6.37
C SER A 434 -5.37 -13.37 -6.36
N THR A 435 -4.84 -12.64 -5.38
CA THR A 435 -3.39 -12.39 -5.28
C THR A 435 -2.63 -13.67 -4.98
N VAL A 436 -3.12 -14.49 -4.04
CA VAL A 436 -2.52 -15.80 -3.74
C VAL A 436 -2.59 -16.75 -4.93
N ALA A 437 -3.73 -16.85 -5.62
CA ALA A 437 -3.86 -17.72 -6.79
C ALA A 437 -2.91 -17.29 -7.93
N VAL A 438 -2.86 -16.00 -8.24
CA VAL A 438 -1.97 -15.46 -9.28
C VAL A 438 -0.50 -15.64 -8.88
N ALA A 439 -0.15 -15.41 -7.62
CA ALA A 439 1.21 -15.60 -7.11
C ALA A 439 1.65 -17.06 -7.22
N TRP A 440 0.79 -18.01 -6.84
CA TRP A 440 1.07 -19.43 -6.93
C TRP A 440 1.29 -19.87 -8.39
N ILE A 441 0.41 -19.45 -9.30
CA ILE A 441 0.55 -19.75 -10.74
C ILE A 441 1.83 -19.13 -11.31
N ALA A 442 2.07 -17.85 -11.04
CA ALA A 442 3.24 -17.14 -11.56
C ALA A 442 4.55 -17.74 -11.05
N ALA A 443 4.63 -18.04 -9.76
CA ALA A 443 5.81 -18.64 -9.16
C ALA A 443 6.01 -20.10 -9.62
N PHE A 444 4.95 -20.88 -9.84
CA PHE A 444 5.06 -22.22 -10.43
C PHE A 444 5.69 -22.18 -11.83
N PHE A 445 5.20 -21.31 -12.71
CA PHE A 445 5.80 -21.14 -14.04
C PHE A 445 7.23 -20.63 -13.95
N ALA A 446 7.49 -19.67 -13.07
CA ALA A 446 8.81 -19.11 -12.89
C ALA A 446 9.82 -20.14 -12.37
N TYR A 447 9.41 -21.01 -11.46
CA TYR A 447 10.22 -22.12 -10.98
C TYR A 447 10.57 -23.09 -12.12
N ARG A 448 9.57 -23.53 -12.89
CA ARG A 448 9.79 -24.46 -14.02
C ARG A 448 10.67 -23.87 -15.11
N ILE A 449 10.47 -22.60 -15.45
CA ILE A 449 11.32 -21.89 -16.40
C ILE A 449 12.73 -21.71 -15.84
N GLY A 450 12.84 -21.38 -14.55
CA GLY A 450 14.12 -21.27 -13.84
C GLY A 450 14.91 -22.57 -13.83
N LEU A 451 14.26 -23.71 -13.62
CA LEU A 451 14.90 -25.04 -13.70
C LEU A 451 15.42 -25.36 -15.11
N MET A 452 14.80 -24.84 -16.18
CA MET A 452 15.22 -25.08 -17.56
C MET A 452 16.32 -24.12 -18.04
N LEU A 453 16.40 -22.91 -17.48
CA LEU A 453 17.30 -21.85 -17.96
C LEU A 453 18.48 -21.54 -17.04
N LEU A 454 18.37 -21.81 -15.74
CA LEU A 454 19.34 -21.37 -14.71
C LEU A 454 20.08 -22.52 -14.02
N ILE A 455 19.66 -23.76 -14.30
CA ILE A 455 20.34 -25.02 -13.96
C ILE A 455 20.79 -25.62 -15.29
#